data_AF-A0A9W6RH63-F1
#
_entry.id   AF-A0A9W6RH63-F1
#
_cell.length_a   1.000
_cell.length_b   1.000
_cell.length_c   1.000
_cell.angle_alpha   90.00
_cell.angle_beta   90.00
_cell.angle_gamma   90.00
#
_symmetry.space_group_name_H-M   'P 1'
#
loop_
_entity.id
_entity.type
_entity.pdbx_description
1 polymer ?
#
loop_
_entity_poly.entity_id
_entity_poly.type
_entity_poly.pdbx_seq_one_letter_code
_entity_poly.pdbx_strand_id
1 'polypeptide(L)'
;MELFPAPLSPPVTTDYTRLGLGPEASVDEIRAASSRLDQRLRRQGADEAELAAAHAIRLESADDRAAYDAAHPPLALLKLRPAWHPVLDDAAVQHHVLRRELELFLQERGEPVYRPSDLTRTDFTADHTPDPLLDGA
;
A
#
# COMPACT_ATOMS: atom_id res chain seq x y z
N MET A 1 -6.47 9.69 -21.76
CA MET A 1 -6.86 8.80 -20.65
C MET A 1 -6.19 9.37 -19.41
N GLU A 2 -6.91 10.16 -18.62
CA GLU A 2 -6.37 10.73 -17.38
C GLU A 2 -6.39 9.65 -16.30
N LEU A 3 -5.21 9.31 -15.78
CA LEU A 3 -5.03 8.15 -14.90
C LEU A 3 -5.55 8.35 -13.47
N PHE A 4 -5.93 9.57 -13.06
CA PHE A 4 -6.43 9.84 -11.71
C PHE A 4 -7.42 11.03 -11.69
N PRO A 5 -8.75 10.77 -11.77
CA PRO A 5 -9.76 11.83 -11.84
C PRO A 5 -10.10 12.48 -10.47
N ALA A 6 -9.50 12.00 -9.37
CA ALA A 6 -9.77 12.51 -8.04
C ALA A 6 -8.78 13.64 -7.67
N PRO A 7 -9.26 14.77 -7.11
CA PRO A 7 -8.36 15.79 -6.59
C PRO A 7 -7.48 15.18 -5.50
N LEU A 8 -6.17 15.39 -5.59
CA LEU A 8 -5.24 15.01 -4.53
C LEU A 8 -5.67 15.74 -3.25
N SER A 9 -6.04 15.00 -2.20
CA SER A 9 -6.31 15.59 -0.90
C SER A 9 -5.09 16.37 -0.43
N PRO A 10 -5.26 17.58 0.13
CA PRO A 10 -4.13 18.32 0.69
C PRO A 10 -3.45 17.48 1.77
N PRO A 11 -2.12 17.56 1.90
CA PRO A 11 -1.40 16.80 2.91
C PRO A 11 -1.93 17.18 4.30
N VAL A 12 -2.34 16.16 5.07
CA VAL A 12 -2.74 16.37 6.47
C VAL A 12 -1.48 16.73 7.24
N THR A 13 -1.40 17.96 7.72
CA THR A 13 -0.31 18.41 8.59
C THR A 13 -0.49 17.83 9.99
N THR A 14 0.40 16.93 10.39
CA THR A 14 0.51 16.40 11.75
C THR A 14 1.53 17.20 12.55
N ASP A 15 1.52 17.06 13.88
CA ASP A 15 2.52 17.72 14.73
C ASP A 15 3.94 17.18 14.46
N TYR A 16 4.07 15.93 14.02
CA TYR A 16 5.32 15.40 13.49
C TYR A 16 5.81 16.20 12.27
N THR A 17 4.92 16.48 11.30
CA THR A 17 5.28 17.31 10.13
C THR A 17 5.59 18.76 10.51
N ARG A 18 4.91 19.32 11.52
CA ARG A 18 5.20 20.67 12.04
C ARG A 18 6.58 20.76 12.68
N LEU A 19 7.01 19.69 13.36
CA LEU A 19 8.37 19.57 13.92
C LEU A 19 9.42 19.15 12.87
N GLY A 20 8.99 18.69 11.69
CA GLY A 20 9.87 18.16 10.65
C GLY A 20 10.49 16.81 11.02
N LEU A 21 9.75 15.98 11.77
CA LEU A 21 10.18 14.67 12.25
C LEU A 21 9.24 13.56 11.74
N GLY A 22 9.75 12.33 11.71
CA GLY A 22 8.92 11.13 11.54
C GLY A 22 8.36 10.63 12.88
N PRO A 23 7.30 9.79 12.86
CA PRO A 23 6.73 9.17 14.06
C PRO A 23 7.68 8.18 14.75
N GLU A 24 8.81 7.84 14.16
CA GLU A 24 9.89 7.03 14.73
C GLU A 24 10.92 7.86 15.53
N ALA A 25 10.81 9.19 15.52
CA ALA A 25 11.77 10.07 16.19
C ALA A 25 11.85 9.79 17.70
N SER A 26 13.07 9.84 18.21
CA SER A 26 13.38 9.71 19.63
C SER A 26 12.93 10.94 20.43
N VAL A 27 12.82 10.78 21.75
CA VAL A 27 12.43 11.89 22.65
C VAL A 27 13.41 13.06 22.57
N ASP A 28 14.71 12.79 22.44
CA ASP A 28 15.73 13.83 22.35
C ASP A 28 15.66 14.60 21.03
N GLU A 29 15.35 13.92 19.92
CA GLU A 29 15.11 14.56 18.62
C GLU A 29 13.87 15.45 18.66
N ILE A 30 12.81 15.01 19.34
CA ILE A 30 11.58 15.79 19.53
C ILE A 30 11.87 17.05 20.32
N ARG A 31 12.57 16.96 21.46
CA ARG A 31 12.96 18.12 22.27
C ARG A 31 13.81 19.12 21.49
N ALA A 32 14.78 18.62 20.72
CA ALA A 32 15.63 19.43 19.87
C ALA A 32 14.81 20.14 18.77
N ALA A 33 13.87 19.43 18.14
CA ALA A 33 12.99 20.01 17.12
C ALA A 33 12.04 21.07 17.70
N SER A 34 11.43 20.82 18.86
CA SER A 34 10.58 21.79 19.56
C SER A 34 11.35 23.06 19.92
N SER A 35 12.58 22.92 20.40
CA SER A 35 13.46 24.06 20.71
C SER A 35 13.81 24.87 19.45
N ARG A 36 14.10 24.20 18.32
CA ARG A 36 14.35 24.86 17.03
C ARG A 36 13.11 25.59 16.51
N LEU A 37 11.93 25.00 16.68
CA LEU A 37 10.66 25.60 16.28
C LEU A 37 10.38 26.88 17.08
N ASP A 38 10.53 26.83 18.41
CA ASP A 38 10.35 27.99 19.29
C ASP A 38 11.33 29.13 18.94
N GLN A 39 12.61 28.81 18.75
CA GLN A 39 13.61 29.80 18.32
C GLN A 39 13.27 30.43 16.96
N ARG A 40 12.77 29.63 16.02
CA ARG A 40 12.37 30.11 14.68
C ARG A 40 11.18 31.06 14.77
N LEU A 41 10.14 30.69 15.52
CA LEU A 41 8.94 31.51 15.69
C LEU A 41 9.26 32.84 16.37
N ARG A 42 10.07 32.83 17.43
CA ARG A 42 10.51 34.07 18.09
C ARG A 42 11.30 34.99 17.15
N ARG A 43 12.17 34.44 16.29
CA ARG A 43 12.92 35.23 15.29
C ARG A 43 12.01 35.83 14.21
N GLN A 44 10.89 35.18 13.91
CA GLN A 44 9.93 35.62 12.91
C GLN A 44 8.93 36.64 13.48
N GLY A 45 8.99 36.95 14.78
CA GLY A 45 8.01 37.83 15.43
C GLY A 45 6.62 37.21 15.52
N ALA A 46 6.56 35.88 15.65
CA ALA A 46 5.31 35.14 15.81
C ALA A 46 4.48 35.70 16.97
N ASP A 47 3.16 35.69 16.80
CA ASP A 47 2.26 36.16 17.84
C ASP A 47 2.16 35.18 19.02
N GLU A 48 1.52 35.61 20.10
CA GLU A 48 1.39 34.80 21.31
C GLU A 48 0.57 33.52 21.08
N ALA A 49 -0.35 33.54 20.10
CA ALA A 49 -1.17 32.39 19.75
C ALA A 49 -0.35 31.33 18.99
N GLU A 50 0.53 31.75 18.08
CA GLU A 50 1.45 30.88 17.34
C GLU A 50 2.48 30.22 18.28
N LEU A 51 2.99 30.98 19.25
CA LEU A 51 3.89 30.44 20.28
C LEU A 51 3.16 29.46 21.19
N ALA A 52 1.95 29.78 21.65
CA ALA A 52 1.12 28.88 22.45
C ALA A 52 0.79 27.59 21.69
N ALA A 53 0.47 27.69 20.39
CA ALA A 53 0.19 26.53 19.54
C ALA A 53 1.42 25.65 19.30
N ALA A 54 2.64 26.19 19.37
CA ALA A 54 3.88 25.42 19.32
C ALA A 54 4.16 24.73 20.66
N HIS A 55 3.91 25.39 21.79
CA HIS A 55 4.08 24.82 23.13
C HIS A 55 3.01 23.78 23.49
N ALA A 56 1.87 23.79 22.79
CA ALA A 56 0.84 22.78 22.93
C ALA A 56 1.25 21.40 22.37
N ILE A 57 2.34 21.30 21.59
CA ILE A 57 2.81 20.04 21.02
C ILE A 57 3.51 19.22 22.11
N ARG A 58 2.85 18.16 22.59
CA ARG A 58 3.32 17.29 23.71
C ARG A 58 3.80 15.91 23.27
N LEU A 59 4.53 15.82 22.16
CA LEU A 59 5.03 14.55 21.63
C LEU A 59 6.23 13.95 22.41
N GLU A 60 6.80 14.71 23.33
CA GLU A 60 7.92 14.27 24.19
C GLU A 60 7.47 13.37 25.36
N SER A 61 6.20 13.45 25.74
CA SER A 61 5.58 12.60 26.77
C SER A 61 5.06 11.33 26.09
N ALA A 62 5.44 10.16 26.63
CA ALA A 62 5.07 8.88 26.04
C ALA A 62 3.53 8.67 26.00
N ASP A 63 2.84 9.07 27.08
CA ASP A 63 1.39 8.93 27.19
C ASP A 63 0.65 9.88 26.25
N ASP A 64 1.08 11.14 26.18
CA ASP A 64 0.50 12.15 25.28
C ASP A 64 0.75 11.79 23.81
N ARG A 65 1.95 11.27 23.51
CA ARG A 65 2.30 10.76 22.18
C ARG A 65 1.44 9.57 21.78
N ALA A 66 1.23 8.60 22.68
CA ALA A 66 0.37 7.45 22.40
C ALA A 66 -1.09 7.87 22.16
N ALA A 67 -1.61 8.81 22.97
CA ALA A 67 -2.96 9.37 22.77
C ALA A 67 -3.06 10.13 21.44
N TYR A 68 -2.03 10.91 21.10
CA TYR A 68 -1.94 11.63 19.83
C TYR A 68 -1.91 10.67 18.63
N ASP A 69 -1.08 9.64 18.69
CA ASP A 69 -0.94 8.63 17.63
C ASP A 69 -2.23 7.82 17.43
N ALA A 70 -3.00 7.58 18.50
CA ALA A 70 -4.31 6.94 18.41
C ALA A 70 -5.35 7.83 17.71
N ALA A 71 -5.31 9.14 17.96
CA ALA A 71 -6.23 10.11 17.34
C ALA A 71 -5.83 10.50 15.91
N HIS A 72 -4.53 10.52 15.62
CA HIS A 72 -3.95 10.93 14.35
C HIS A 72 -2.95 9.87 13.87
N PRO A 73 -3.42 8.66 13.48
CA PRO A 73 -2.54 7.57 13.08
C PRO A 73 -1.62 8.04 11.95
N PRO A 74 -0.29 8.13 12.20
CA PRO A 74 0.68 8.48 11.18
C PRO A 74 0.51 7.56 9.98
N LEU A 75 0.62 8.08 8.76
CA LEU A 75 0.58 7.26 7.55
C LEU A 75 1.65 6.15 7.56
N ALA A 76 2.76 6.34 8.30
CA ALA A 76 3.75 5.29 8.55
C ALA A 76 3.28 4.19 9.55
N LEU A 77 2.33 4.49 10.44
CA LEU A 77 1.66 3.52 11.33
C LEU A 77 0.46 2.84 10.68
N LEU A 78 -0.11 3.42 9.60
CA LEU A 78 -0.95 2.71 8.65
C LEU A 78 -0.07 1.71 7.88
N LYS A 79 0.26 0.59 8.53
CA LYS A 79 0.80 -0.57 7.83
C LYS A 79 -0.21 -0.93 6.75
N LEU A 80 0.11 -0.59 5.50
CA LEU A 80 -0.59 -1.15 4.35
C LEU A 80 -0.48 -2.66 4.52
N ARG A 81 -1.57 -3.30 4.96
CA ARG A 81 -1.66 -4.74 4.81
C ARG A 81 -1.50 -4.97 3.32
N PRO A 82 -0.57 -5.85 2.90
CA PRO A 82 -0.50 -6.22 1.51
C PRO A 82 -1.92 -6.63 1.07
N ALA A 83 -2.49 -5.88 0.12
CA ALA A 83 -3.88 -6.06 -0.29
C ALA A 83 -4.07 -7.35 -1.09
N TRP A 84 -2.97 -7.98 -1.51
CA TRP A 84 -2.99 -9.33 -2.07
C TRP A 84 -3.25 -10.38 -0.97
N HIS A 85 -4.08 -11.35 -1.31
CA HIS A 85 -4.37 -12.47 -0.42
C HIS A 85 -3.08 -13.29 -0.23
N PRO A 86 -2.76 -13.81 0.99
CA PRO A 86 -1.58 -14.66 1.24
C PRO A 86 -1.49 -15.92 0.36
N VAL A 87 -2.54 -16.19 -0.43
CA VAL A 87 -2.58 -17.29 -1.40
C VAL A 87 -1.50 -17.11 -2.48
N LEU A 88 -1.07 -15.86 -2.75
CA LEU A 88 -0.02 -15.56 -3.71
C LEU A 88 1.39 -15.67 -3.13
N ASP A 89 1.57 -16.04 -1.86
CA ASP A 89 2.90 -16.32 -1.30
C ASP A 89 3.40 -17.72 -1.73
N ASP A 90 2.50 -18.58 -2.19
CA ASP A 90 2.81 -19.92 -2.69
C ASP A 90 3.22 -19.88 -4.18
N ALA A 91 4.43 -20.34 -4.49
CA ALA A 91 4.98 -20.35 -5.84
C ALA A 91 4.14 -21.17 -6.85
N ALA A 92 3.49 -22.25 -6.41
CA ALA A 92 2.61 -23.05 -7.27
C ALA A 92 1.35 -22.26 -7.63
N VAL A 93 0.79 -21.51 -6.68
CA VAL A 93 -0.35 -20.62 -6.96
C VAL A 93 0.06 -19.49 -7.90
N GLN A 94 1.23 -18.86 -7.68
CA GLN A 94 1.75 -17.82 -8.56
C GLN A 94 1.89 -18.33 -10.00
N HIS A 95 2.50 -19.50 -10.20
CA HIS A 95 2.63 -20.10 -11.53
C HIS A 95 1.28 -20.45 -12.15
N HIS A 96 0.33 -20.97 -11.36
CA HIS A 96 -1.01 -21.27 -11.85
C HIS A 96 -1.74 -20.01 -12.34
N VAL A 97 -1.71 -18.93 -11.54
CA VAL A 97 -2.32 -17.65 -11.91
C VAL A 97 -1.64 -17.05 -13.14
N LEU A 98 -0.31 -16.97 -13.16
CA LEU A 98 0.43 -16.46 -14.31
C LEU A 98 0.09 -17.21 -15.60
N ARG A 99 0.08 -18.55 -15.52
CA ARG A 99 -0.29 -19.40 -16.64
C ARG A 99 -1.70 -19.09 -17.13
N ARG A 100 -2.68 -19.03 -16.22
CA ARG A 100 -4.08 -18.70 -16.55
C ARG A 100 -4.19 -17.37 -17.28
N GLU A 101 -3.52 -16.33 -16.79
CA GLU A 101 -3.59 -15.00 -17.41
C GLU A 101 -2.92 -14.97 -18.79
N LEU A 102 -1.79 -15.67 -18.97
CA LEU A 102 -1.15 -15.82 -20.29
C LEU A 102 -2.03 -16.59 -21.28
N GLU A 103 -2.68 -17.66 -20.82
CA GLU A 103 -3.60 -18.46 -21.63
C GLU A 103 -4.81 -17.64 -22.08
N LEU A 104 -5.41 -16.85 -21.19
CA LEU A 104 -6.51 -15.93 -21.54
C LEU A 104 -6.07 -14.91 -22.59
N PHE A 105 -4.93 -14.28 -22.37
CA PHE A 105 -4.37 -13.29 -23.29
C PHE A 105 -4.10 -13.85 -24.70
N LEU A 106 -3.53 -15.06 -24.79
CA LEU A 106 -3.29 -15.72 -26.07
C LEU A 106 -4.61 -16.09 -26.76
N GLN A 107 -5.58 -16.60 -25.99
CA GLN A 107 -6.89 -16.96 -26.50
C GLN A 107 -7.66 -15.74 -27.04
N GLU A 108 -7.61 -14.60 -26.37
CA GLU A 108 -8.19 -13.33 -26.86
C GLU A 108 -7.58 -12.86 -28.18
N ARG A 109 -6.35 -13.28 -28.48
CA ARG A 109 -5.66 -13.01 -29.75
C ARG A 109 -5.87 -14.08 -30.81
N GLY A 110 -6.63 -15.12 -30.51
CA GLY A 110 -6.87 -16.25 -31.42
C GLY A 110 -5.66 -17.16 -31.59
N GLU A 111 -4.66 -17.05 -30.72
CA GLU A 111 -3.51 -17.95 -30.73
C GLU A 111 -3.87 -19.30 -30.10
N PRO A 112 -3.30 -20.42 -30.59
CA PRO A 112 -3.55 -21.73 -30.02
C PRO A 112 -2.94 -21.83 -28.61
N VAL A 113 -3.74 -22.32 -27.66
CA VAL A 113 -3.35 -22.44 -26.24
C VAL A 113 -3.25 -23.90 -25.84
N TYR A 114 -2.09 -24.32 -25.32
CA TYR A 114 -1.89 -25.67 -24.80
C TYR A 114 -2.48 -25.83 -23.39
N ARG A 115 -3.42 -26.77 -23.23
CA ARG A 115 -4.04 -27.13 -21.95
C ARG A 115 -3.48 -28.48 -21.49
N PRO A 116 -2.75 -28.53 -20.36
CA PRO A 116 -1.96 -29.70 -19.95
C PRO A 116 -2.80 -30.76 -19.23
N SER A 117 -4.03 -30.42 -18.86
CA SER A 117 -4.93 -31.27 -18.08
C SER A 117 -6.38 -31.04 -18.49
N ASP A 118 -7.21 -32.07 -18.37
CA ASP A 118 -8.66 -32.00 -18.59
C ASP A 118 -9.33 -30.95 -17.70
N LEU A 119 -8.81 -30.73 -16.48
CA LEU A 119 -9.31 -29.70 -15.57
C LEU A 119 -9.12 -28.27 -16.09
N THR A 120 -8.26 -28.09 -17.09
CA THR A 120 -7.93 -26.80 -17.70
C THR A 120 -8.40 -26.69 -19.14
N ARG A 121 -8.94 -27.77 -19.72
CA ARG A 121 -9.46 -27.77 -21.09
C ARG A 121 -10.88 -27.20 -21.10
N THR A 122 -11.15 -26.29 -22.03
CA THR A 122 -12.48 -25.67 -22.20
C THR A 122 -13.26 -26.26 -23.38
N ASP A 123 -12.61 -27.06 -24.22
CA ASP A 123 -13.20 -27.73 -25.37
C ASP A 123 -13.13 -29.25 -25.19
N PHE A 124 -14.29 -29.90 -25.13
CA PHE A 124 -14.45 -31.35 -24.99
C PHE A 124 -14.94 -32.01 -26.28
N THR A 125 -14.97 -31.29 -27.40
CA THR A 125 -15.48 -31.81 -28.68
C THR A 125 -14.72 -33.06 -29.12
N ALA A 126 -13.41 -33.09 -28.86
CA ALA A 126 -12.54 -34.23 -29.16
C ALA A 126 -12.97 -35.53 -28.49
N ASP A 127 -13.62 -35.47 -27.32
CA ASP A 127 -14.04 -36.66 -26.56
C ASP A 127 -15.23 -37.37 -27.21
N HIS A 128 -15.93 -36.69 -28.11
CA HIS A 128 -17.07 -37.22 -28.85
C HIS A 128 -16.71 -37.57 -30.30
N THR A 129 -15.46 -37.36 -30.70
CA THR A 129 -14.97 -37.71 -32.03
C THR A 129 -14.02 -38.90 -31.92
N PRO A 130 -14.21 -39.95 -32.74
CA PRO A 130 -13.29 -41.08 -32.76
C PRO A 130 -11.87 -40.62 -33.04
N ASP A 131 -10.92 -41.03 -32.20
CA ASP A 131 -9.49 -40.80 -32.40
C ASP A 131 -8.86 -42.08 -32.96
N PRO A 132 -8.50 -42.11 -34.26
CA PRO A 132 -7.92 -43.30 -34.88
C PRO A 132 -6.57 -43.73 -34.28
N LEU A 133 -5.87 -42.87 -33.52
CA LEU A 133 -4.66 -43.25 -32.77
C LEU A 133 -4.96 -44.00 -31.48
N LEU A 134 -6.11 -43.72 -30.84
CA LEU A 134 -6.49 -44.28 -29.54
C LEU A 134 -7.52 -45.42 -29.67
N ASP A 135 -8.45 -45.30 -30.61
CA ASP A 135 -9.59 -46.22 -30.74
C ASP A 135 -9.25 -47.49 -31.51
N GLY A 136 -8.07 -47.54 -32.16
CA GLY A 136 -7.65 -48.66 -32.99
C GLY A 136 -8.43 -48.71 -34.32
N ALA A 137 -7.74 -49.10 -35.39
CA ALA A 137 -8.36 -49.29 -36.70
C ALA A 137 -9.31 -50.49 -36.74
#